data_AF-A0A2V2SN48-F1
#
_entry.id   AF-A0A2V2SN48-F1
#
_cell.length_a   1.000
_cell.length_b   1.000
_cell.length_c   1.000
_cell.angle_alpha   90.00
_cell.angle_beta   90.00
_cell.angle_gamma   90.00
#
_symmetry.space_group_name_H-M   'P 1'
#
loop_
_entity.id
_entity.type
_entity.pdbx_description
1 polymer ?
#
loop_
_entity_poly.entity_id
_entity_poly.type
_entity_poly.pdbx_seq_one_letter_code
_entity_poly.pdbx_strand_id
1 'polypeptide(L)'
;MMNWKKLHEELWNGEKSICFFVHSGKCFWVVDEKFNFSLDAEKEYRAYLEKGYITNEQYSEACVNFRGGILKLTADNFLSYLMGKDRQVLSLEDIGNLFLQSGLSKDLHRRVEGYLLSGVELSQKDFSSVNSVAVALPSFYVNFDREIFFHMDYGRVHEDLAHSGWSAKYIDFCYLIPDGERYWMVDGSDYWKFRFMQ
;
A
#
# COMPACT_ATOMS: atom_id res chain seq x y z
N MET A 1 14.71 11.40 -13.91
CA MET A 1 13.42 12.05 -13.64
C MET A 1 12.39 10.96 -13.45
N MET A 2 11.61 10.99 -12.35
CA MET A 2 10.65 9.93 -12.05
C MET A 2 9.56 9.87 -13.13
N ASN A 3 9.22 8.68 -13.62
CA ASN A 3 8.13 8.51 -14.58
C ASN A 3 6.82 8.22 -13.83
N TRP A 4 6.15 9.28 -13.41
CA TRP A 4 4.90 9.21 -12.64
C TRP A 4 3.79 8.45 -13.35
N LYS A 5 3.71 8.57 -14.68
CA LYS A 5 2.72 7.85 -15.49
C LYS A 5 2.93 6.34 -15.41
N LYS A 6 4.17 5.87 -15.57
CA LYS A 6 4.51 4.44 -15.44
C LYS A 6 4.18 3.94 -14.03
N LEU A 7 4.53 4.70 -12.99
CA LEU A 7 4.26 4.30 -11.62
C LEU A 7 2.76 4.21 -11.33
N HIS A 8 1.97 5.15 -11.87
CA HIS A 8 0.52 5.11 -11.77
C HIS A 8 -0.07 3.90 -12.51
N GLU A 9 0.46 3.56 -13.69
CA GLU A 9 0.09 2.33 -14.41
C GLU A 9 0.41 1.06 -13.60
N GLU A 10 1.58 0.99 -12.95
CA GLU A 10 1.97 -0.13 -12.06
C GLU A 10 1.05 -0.25 -10.83
N LEU A 11 0.60 0.89 -10.27
CA LEU A 11 -0.40 0.92 -9.19
C LEU A 11 -1.79 0.48 -9.69
N TRP A 12 -2.19 0.95 -10.87
CA TRP A 12 -3.47 0.62 -11.49
C TRP A 12 -3.59 -0.87 -11.81
N ASN A 13 -2.52 -1.49 -12.30
CA ASN A 13 -2.46 -2.93 -12.56
C ASN A 13 -2.40 -3.77 -11.27
N GLY A 14 -2.19 -3.12 -10.11
CA GLY A 14 -2.06 -3.79 -8.82
C GLY A 14 -0.73 -4.52 -8.61
N GLU A 15 0.26 -4.27 -9.48
CA GLU A 15 1.64 -4.77 -9.35
C GLU A 15 2.28 -4.14 -8.10
N LYS A 16 2.18 -2.81 -8.01
CA LYS A 16 2.68 -2.03 -6.89
C LYS A 16 1.58 -1.60 -5.94
N SER A 17 2.00 -1.22 -4.75
CA SER A 17 1.15 -0.57 -3.78
C SER A 17 1.97 0.45 -2.99
N ILE A 18 1.26 1.27 -2.22
CA ILE A 18 1.87 2.29 -1.37
C ILE A 18 1.72 1.83 0.08
N CYS A 19 2.80 1.89 0.85
CA CYS A 19 2.82 1.62 2.28
C CYS A 19 3.30 2.84 3.06
N PHE A 20 2.62 3.12 4.17
CA PHE A 20 3.10 4.05 5.19
C PHE A 20 3.85 3.27 6.29
N PHE A 21 5.14 3.54 6.42
CA PHE A 21 5.97 2.94 7.47
C PHE A 21 6.25 3.94 8.59
N VAL A 22 6.25 3.46 9.83
CA VAL A 22 6.76 4.16 11.01
C VAL A 22 7.91 3.39 11.61
N HIS A 23 9.07 4.04 11.74
CA HIS A 23 10.26 3.50 12.39
C HIS A 23 10.97 4.61 13.17
N SER A 24 11.23 4.36 14.46
CA SER A 24 11.92 5.28 15.38
C SER A 24 11.31 6.68 15.37
N GLY A 25 9.98 6.75 15.37
CA GLY A 25 9.21 8.00 15.32
C GLY A 25 9.23 8.73 13.98
N LYS A 26 9.82 8.15 12.93
CA LYS A 26 9.87 8.74 11.58
C LYS A 26 8.90 8.04 10.64
N CYS A 27 8.34 8.83 9.71
CA CYS A 27 7.38 8.37 8.72
C CYS A 27 8.06 8.17 7.36
N PHE A 28 7.66 7.14 6.62
CA PHE A 28 8.19 6.85 5.29
C PHE A 28 7.06 6.43 4.35
N TRP A 29 7.01 7.06 3.18
CA TRP A 29 6.17 6.64 2.06
C TRP A 29 6.97 5.74 1.14
N VAL A 30 6.55 4.48 1.02
CA VAL A 30 7.24 3.48 0.21
C VAL A 30 6.30 2.96 -0.86
N VAL A 31 6.76 2.99 -2.12
CA VAL A 31 6.12 2.32 -3.24
C VAL A 31 6.99 1.14 -3.66
N ASP A 32 6.39 -0.03 -3.66
CA ASP A 32 7.05 -1.31 -3.93
C ASP A 32 6.03 -2.30 -4.50
N GLU A 33 6.52 -3.43 -5.00
CA GLU A 33 5.70 -4.59 -5.33
C GLU A 33 4.82 -4.97 -4.14
N LYS A 34 3.54 -5.20 -4.39
CA LYS A 34 2.53 -5.39 -3.34
C LYS A 34 2.92 -6.46 -2.31
N PHE A 35 3.48 -7.58 -2.78
CA PHE A 35 3.88 -8.71 -1.93
C PHE A 35 5.08 -8.39 -1.02
N ASN A 36 5.89 -7.37 -1.34
CA ASN A 36 7.02 -6.95 -0.51
C ASN A 36 6.57 -6.26 0.79
N PHE A 37 5.28 -5.98 0.98
CA PHE A 37 4.74 -5.46 2.24
C PHE A 37 4.32 -6.54 3.24
N SER A 38 4.44 -7.83 2.88
CA SER A 38 4.33 -8.92 3.86
C SER A 38 5.45 -8.84 4.91
N LEU A 39 5.12 -8.99 6.19
CA LEU A 39 6.13 -8.93 7.25
C LEU A 39 6.96 -10.21 7.34
N ASP A 40 6.37 -11.37 7.06
CA ASP A 40 7.01 -12.68 7.09
C ASP A 40 6.65 -13.50 5.84
N ALA A 41 7.41 -13.28 4.77
CA ALA A 41 7.24 -14.03 3.52
C ALA A 41 7.71 -15.48 3.62
N GLU A 42 8.51 -15.81 4.65
CA GLU A 42 8.96 -17.19 4.88
C GLU A 42 7.76 -18.11 5.14
N LYS A 43 6.76 -17.64 5.90
CA LYS A 43 5.51 -18.39 6.13
C LYS A 43 4.80 -18.74 4.82
N GLU A 44 4.71 -17.77 3.91
CA GLU A 44 4.04 -17.96 2.62
C GLU A 44 4.80 -18.98 1.75
N TYR A 45 6.11 -18.82 1.60
CA TYR A 45 6.91 -19.75 0.81
C TYR A 45 6.94 -21.16 1.41
N ARG A 46 6.97 -21.29 2.74
CA ARG A 46 6.87 -22.60 3.40
C ARG A 46 5.53 -23.27 3.13
N ALA A 47 4.43 -22.52 3.19
CA ALA A 47 3.11 -23.05 2.85
C ALA A 47 3.03 -23.52 1.39
N TYR A 48 3.67 -22.82 0.45
CA TYR A 48 3.74 -23.27 -0.95
C TYR A 48 4.57 -24.54 -1.12
N LEU A 49 5.70 -24.65 -0.41
CA LEU A 49 6.53 -25.85 -0.42
C LEU A 49 5.78 -27.06 0.17
N GLU A 50 5.13 -26.88 1.32
CA GLU A 50 4.38 -27.94 2.01
C GLU A 50 3.17 -28.43 1.20
N LYS A 51 2.53 -27.54 0.43
CA LYS A 51 1.44 -27.88 -0.50
C LYS A 51 1.93 -28.50 -1.81
N GLY A 52 3.25 -28.56 -2.03
CA GLY A 52 3.86 -29.09 -3.26
C GLY A 52 3.68 -28.18 -4.47
N TYR A 53 3.42 -26.88 -4.28
CA TYR A 53 3.31 -25.91 -5.38
C TYR A 53 4.68 -25.48 -5.93
N ILE A 54 5.73 -25.61 -5.12
CA ILE A 54 7.11 -25.31 -5.49
C ILE A 54 8.04 -26.42 -5.02
N THR A 55 9.19 -26.59 -5.68
CA THR A 55 10.26 -27.50 -5.24
C THR A 55 11.15 -26.86 -4.16
N ASN A 56 12.02 -27.65 -3.54
CA ASN A 56 13.02 -27.13 -2.59
C ASN A 56 13.99 -26.14 -3.26
N GLU A 57 14.35 -26.38 -4.51
CA GLU A 57 15.20 -25.49 -5.30
C GLU A 57 14.50 -24.15 -5.54
N GLN A 58 13.24 -24.19 -5.99
CA GLN A 58 12.42 -22.99 -6.19
C GLN A 58 12.19 -22.21 -4.89
N TYR A 59 11.95 -22.91 -3.77
CA TYR A 59 11.84 -22.29 -2.45
C TYR A 59 13.13 -21.56 -2.06
N SER A 60 14.29 -22.22 -2.24
CA SER A 60 15.59 -21.65 -1.89
C SER A 60 15.91 -20.42 -2.75
N GLU A 61 15.66 -20.50 -4.05
CA GLU A 61 15.83 -19.39 -4.98
C GLU A 61 14.90 -18.22 -4.64
N ALA A 62 13.61 -18.49 -4.38
CA ALA A 62 12.66 -17.47 -3.96
C ALA A 62 13.12 -16.77 -2.67
N CYS A 63 13.61 -17.53 -1.69
CA CYS A 63 14.09 -16.97 -0.43
C CYS A 63 15.28 -16.03 -0.59
N VAL A 64 16.24 -16.37 -1.46
CA VAL A 64 17.42 -15.54 -1.73
C VAL A 64 17.05 -14.28 -2.51
N ASN A 65 16.15 -14.41 -3.48
CA ASN A 65 15.79 -13.29 -4.36
C ASN A 65 14.84 -12.31 -3.68
N PHE A 66 13.97 -12.78 -2.79
CA PHE A 66 12.94 -11.96 -2.17
C PHE A 66 13.54 -10.84 -1.30
N ARG A 67 13.27 -9.59 -1.70
CA ARG A 67 13.81 -8.37 -1.08
C ARG A 67 15.34 -8.38 -0.88
N GLY A 68 16.08 -9.13 -1.69
CA GLY A 68 17.53 -9.32 -1.53
C GLY A 68 17.90 -10.17 -0.30
N GLY A 69 17.06 -11.17 0.03
CA GLY A 69 17.24 -12.09 1.16
C GLY A 69 16.51 -11.66 2.44
N ILE A 70 15.76 -10.55 2.43
CA ILE A 70 14.98 -10.08 3.59
C ILE A 70 13.61 -10.77 3.57
N LEU A 71 13.56 -12.00 4.09
CA LEU A 71 12.31 -12.76 4.23
C LEU A 71 11.38 -12.18 5.29
N LYS A 72 11.95 -11.79 6.43
CA LYS A 72 11.25 -11.19 7.56
C LYS A 72 11.61 -9.74 7.66
N LEU A 73 10.65 -8.86 7.41
CA LEU A 73 10.83 -7.42 7.55
C LEU A 73 10.66 -7.04 9.01
N THR A 74 11.70 -6.51 9.63
CA THR A 74 11.74 -6.10 11.04
C THR A 74 12.26 -4.69 11.16
N ALA A 75 12.14 -4.08 12.35
CA ALA A 75 12.72 -2.78 12.64
C ALA A 75 14.24 -2.78 12.31
N ASP A 76 14.96 -3.82 12.73
CA ASP A 76 16.43 -3.91 12.60
C ASP A 76 16.93 -3.92 11.15
N ASN A 77 16.13 -4.44 10.22
CA ASN A 77 16.53 -4.55 8.80
C ASN A 77 15.74 -3.62 7.87
N PHE A 78 14.79 -2.84 8.38
CA PHE A 78 13.95 -1.96 7.57
C PHE A 78 14.77 -0.93 6.78
N LEU A 79 15.79 -0.33 7.39
CA LEU A 79 16.63 0.64 6.67
C LEU A 79 17.40 -0.03 5.51
N SER A 80 17.86 -1.27 5.69
CA SER A 80 18.46 -2.07 4.62
C SER A 80 17.42 -2.43 3.54
N TYR A 81 16.18 -2.69 3.94
CA TYR A 81 15.06 -2.81 3.01
C TYR A 81 14.92 -1.51 2.21
N LEU A 82 14.86 -0.32 2.79
CA LEU A 82 14.71 0.92 2.02
C LEU A 82 15.78 1.15 0.93
N MET A 83 16.99 0.60 1.09
CA MET A 83 18.11 0.75 0.15
C MET A 83 18.07 -0.18 -1.08
N GLY A 84 16.98 -0.92 -1.31
CA GLY A 84 16.87 -1.82 -2.46
C GLY A 84 16.64 -1.11 -3.79
N LYS A 85 17.04 -1.76 -4.89
CA LYS A 85 17.05 -1.18 -6.23
C LYS A 85 15.67 -0.82 -6.79
N ASP A 86 14.66 -1.65 -6.55
CA ASP A 86 13.34 -1.52 -7.18
C ASP A 86 12.32 -0.75 -6.33
N ARG A 87 12.76 -0.27 -5.17
CA ARG A 87 11.92 0.37 -4.16
C ARG A 87 12.01 1.88 -4.27
N GLN A 88 10.86 2.53 -4.15
CA GLN A 88 10.78 3.99 -4.21
C GLN A 88 10.38 4.51 -2.84
N VAL A 89 11.30 5.19 -2.17
CA VAL A 89 11.01 5.97 -0.97
C VAL A 89 10.72 7.39 -1.42
N LEU A 90 9.48 7.83 -1.26
CA LEU A 90 9.01 9.12 -1.73
C LEU A 90 8.96 10.12 -0.58
N SER A 91 9.34 11.36 -0.87
CA SER A 91 8.99 12.48 0.00
C SER A 91 7.47 12.71 -0.02
N LEU A 92 6.95 13.46 0.97
CA LEU A 92 5.55 13.88 0.96
C LEU A 92 5.19 14.68 -0.30
N GLU A 93 6.12 15.50 -0.79
CA GLU A 93 5.95 16.27 -2.03
C GLU A 93 5.85 15.34 -3.25
N ASP A 94 6.74 14.36 -3.35
CA ASP A 94 6.80 13.41 -4.47
C ASP A 94 5.54 12.53 -4.54
N ILE A 95 5.10 11.98 -3.41
CA ILE A 95 3.87 11.18 -3.36
C ILE A 95 2.62 12.03 -3.61
N GLY A 96 2.62 13.29 -3.14
CA GLY A 96 1.60 14.27 -3.49
C GLY A 96 1.55 14.53 -5.00
N ASN A 97 2.71 14.72 -5.65
CA ASN A 97 2.80 14.91 -7.10
C ASN A 97 2.28 13.69 -7.88
N LEU A 98 2.61 12.46 -7.44
CA LEU A 98 2.03 11.22 -7.99
C LEU A 98 0.50 11.23 -7.87
N PHE A 99 -0.02 11.56 -6.68
CA PHE A 99 -1.46 11.57 -6.40
C PHE A 99 -2.21 12.61 -7.25
N LEU A 100 -1.66 13.82 -7.41
CA LEU A 100 -2.24 14.87 -8.26
C LEU A 100 -2.37 14.44 -9.73
N GLN A 101 -1.49 13.55 -10.21
CA GLN A 101 -1.54 13.01 -11.57
C GLN A 101 -2.56 11.88 -11.76
N SER A 102 -3.22 11.42 -10.69
CA SER A 102 -4.14 10.28 -10.73
C SER A 102 -5.54 10.63 -11.26
N GLY A 103 -5.73 11.85 -11.77
CA GLY A 103 -6.98 12.30 -12.39
C GLY A 103 -7.98 12.95 -11.42
N LEU A 104 -7.49 13.71 -10.43
CA LEU A 104 -8.35 14.38 -9.45
C LEU A 104 -9.35 15.33 -10.14
N SER A 105 -10.59 15.31 -9.66
CA SER A 105 -11.66 16.20 -10.12
C SER A 105 -12.53 16.61 -8.96
N LYS A 106 -12.70 17.93 -8.77
CA LYS A 106 -13.63 18.49 -7.76
C LYS A 106 -15.08 18.13 -8.07
N ASP A 107 -15.44 18.04 -9.35
CA ASP A 107 -16.76 17.59 -9.76
C ASP A 107 -16.99 16.11 -9.43
N LEU A 108 -15.98 15.26 -9.66
CA LEU A 108 -16.06 13.85 -9.26
C LEU A 108 -16.17 13.71 -7.75
N HIS A 109 -15.37 14.45 -6.99
CA HIS A 109 -15.42 14.46 -5.53
C HIS A 109 -16.82 14.83 -5.01
N ARG A 110 -17.42 15.90 -5.55
CA ARG A 110 -18.80 16.31 -5.20
C ARG A 110 -19.83 15.23 -5.51
N ARG A 111 -19.71 14.54 -6.65
CA ARG A 111 -20.61 13.42 -7.00
C ARG A 111 -20.46 12.25 -6.02
N VAL A 112 -19.22 11.90 -5.66
CA VAL A 112 -18.95 10.88 -4.62
C VAL A 112 -19.54 11.29 -3.28
N GLU A 113 -19.45 12.55 -2.88
CA GLU A 113 -20.11 13.04 -1.66
C GLU A 113 -21.64 12.95 -1.74
N GLY A 114 -22.23 13.29 -2.87
CA GLY A 114 -23.67 13.12 -3.10
C GLY A 114 -24.10 11.66 -2.97
N TYR A 115 -23.35 10.75 -3.58
CA TYR A 115 -23.57 9.30 -3.48
C TYR A 115 -23.50 8.83 -2.03
N LEU A 116 -22.42 9.17 -1.31
CA LEU A 116 -22.25 8.81 0.10
C LEU A 116 -23.33 9.38 1.02
N LEU A 117 -23.79 10.61 0.75
CA LEU A 117 -24.76 11.31 1.58
C LEU A 117 -26.20 10.81 1.36
N SER A 118 -26.56 10.54 0.09
CA SER A 118 -27.97 10.39 -0.31
C SER A 118 -28.25 9.23 -1.26
N GLY A 119 -27.22 8.48 -1.68
CA GLY A 119 -27.35 7.36 -2.59
C GLY A 119 -27.57 7.74 -4.06
N VAL A 120 -27.34 9.01 -4.43
CA VAL A 120 -27.42 9.44 -5.85
C VAL A 120 -26.43 8.63 -6.67
N GLU A 121 -26.93 7.87 -7.65
CA GLU A 121 -26.13 6.92 -8.42
C GLU A 121 -24.92 7.57 -9.11
N LEU A 122 -23.79 6.86 -9.03
CA LEU A 122 -22.58 7.15 -9.81
C LEU A 122 -22.63 6.40 -11.13
N SER A 123 -22.12 7.03 -12.20
CA SER A 123 -21.98 6.36 -13.48
C SER A 123 -20.80 5.38 -13.47
N GLN A 124 -20.77 4.43 -14.40
CA GLN A 124 -19.60 3.55 -14.60
C GLN A 124 -18.30 4.34 -14.84
N LYS A 125 -18.39 5.49 -15.52
CA LYS A 125 -17.25 6.39 -15.73
C LYS A 125 -16.77 7.01 -14.42
N ASP A 126 -17.69 7.35 -13.52
CA ASP A 126 -17.33 7.85 -12.19
C ASP A 126 -16.59 6.78 -11.41
N PHE A 127 -17.08 5.53 -11.37
CA PHE A 127 -16.38 4.42 -10.72
C PHE A 127 -14.97 4.19 -11.28
N SER A 128 -14.81 4.18 -12.61
CA SER A 128 -13.49 4.06 -13.24
C SER A 128 -12.55 5.22 -12.86
N SER A 129 -13.07 6.44 -12.77
CA SER A 129 -12.29 7.63 -12.40
C SER A 129 -11.93 7.62 -10.92
N VAL A 130 -12.84 7.15 -10.06
CA VAL A 130 -12.61 6.97 -8.63
C VAL A 130 -11.52 5.93 -8.40
N ASN A 131 -11.58 4.80 -9.10
CA ASN A 131 -10.55 3.77 -9.01
C ASN A 131 -9.17 4.30 -9.42
N SER A 132 -9.11 5.16 -10.45
CA SER A 132 -7.84 5.74 -10.92
C SER A 132 -7.16 6.55 -9.82
N VAL A 133 -7.93 7.24 -8.99
CA VAL A 133 -7.43 7.97 -7.83
C VAL A 133 -7.15 7.03 -6.66
N ALA A 134 -8.04 6.05 -6.42
CA ALA A 134 -7.96 5.19 -5.24
C ALA A 134 -6.73 4.26 -5.23
N VAL A 135 -6.23 3.84 -6.40
CA VAL A 135 -4.99 3.03 -6.50
C VAL A 135 -3.74 3.81 -6.05
N ALA A 136 -3.80 5.14 -6.06
CA ALA A 136 -2.73 6.01 -5.61
C ALA A 136 -2.84 6.40 -4.13
N LEU A 137 -3.70 5.75 -3.36
CA LEU A 137 -3.81 5.92 -1.90
C LEU A 137 -3.11 4.73 -1.19
N PRO A 138 -2.51 4.86 0.02
CA PRO A 138 -1.78 3.76 0.69
C PRO A 138 -2.59 2.51 1.04
N SER A 139 -2.21 1.34 0.57
CA SER A 139 -2.92 0.10 0.89
C SER A 139 -2.41 -0.58 2.16
N PHE A 140 -1.26 -0.15 2.68
CA PHE A 140 -0.59 -0.76 3.84
C PHE A 140 -0.13 0.30 4.85
N TYR A 141 -0.14 -0.08 6.12
CA TYR A 141 0.38 0.65 7.25
C TYR A 141 1.20 -0.30 8.13
N VAL A 142 2.48 0.01 8.32
CA VAL A 142 3.38 -0.76 9.17
C VAL A 142 3.99 0.18 10.20
N ASN A 143 3.82 -0.14 11.47
CA ASN A 143 4.43 0.62 12.55
C ASN A 143 5.28 -0.32 13.40
N PHE A 144 6.60 -0.22 13.23
CA PHE A 144 7.55 -1.02 14.00
C PHE A 144 7.58 -0.62 15.47
N ASP A 145 7.39 0.67 15.77
CA ASP A 145 7.45 1.19 17.14
C ASP A 145 6.28 0.70 18.02
N ARG A 146 5.16 0.36 17.38
CA ARG A 146 3.92 -0.08 18.05
C ARG A 146 3.48 -1.49 17.67
N GLU A 147 4.27 -2.18 16.84
CA GLU A 147 3.98 -3.54 16.37
C GLU A 147 2.59 -3.64 15.70
N ILE A 148 2.29 -2.72 14.77
CA ILE A 148 1.01 -2.67 14.04
C ILE A 148 1.24 -2.99 12.57
N PHE A 149 0.39 -3.84 12.00
CA PHE A 149 0.33 -4.09 10.57
C PHE A 149 -1.11 -4.07 10.07
N PHE A 150 -1.52 -2.96 9.46
CA PHE A 150 -2.85 -2.84 8.87
C PHE A 150 -2.77 -2.76 7.36
N HIS A 151 -3.78 -3.29 6.69
CA HIS A 151 -3.92 -3.19 5.24
C HIS A 151 -5.37 -3.03 4.84
N MET A 152 -5.56 -2.52 3.62
CA MET A 152 -6.86 -2.42 2.95
C MET A 152 -6.87 -3.18 1.61
N ASP A 153 -5.89 -4.07 1.38
CA ASP A 153 -5.85 -4.94 0.21
C ASP A 153 -6.89 -6.06 0.33
N TYR A 154 -8.00 -5.91 -0.38
CA TYR A 154 -9.16 -6.82 -0.30
C TYR A 154 -8.86 -8.20 -0.91
N GLY A 155 -9.41 -9.25 -0.29
CA GLY A 155 -9.29 -10.63 -0.79
C GLY A 155 -7.95 -11.32 -0.52
N ARG A 156 -7.07 -10.69 0.28
CA ARG A 156 -5.80 -11.26 0.73
C ARG A 156 -5.76 -11.31 2.26
N VAL A 157 -5.13 -12.35 2.78
CA VAL A 157 -4.98 -12.58 4.23
C VAL A 157 -3.55 -12.24 4.63
N HIS A 158 -3.20 -10.96 4.59
CA HIS A 158 -1.86 -10.51 4.93
C HIS A 158 -1.58 -10.59 6.43
N GLU A 159 -2.64 -10.51 7.25
CA GLU A 159 -2.59 -10.56 8.71
C GLU A 159 -1.89 -11.82 9.26
N ASP A 160 -2.01 -12.96 8.59
CA ASP A 160 -1.35 -14.22 8.97
C ASP A 160 0.18 -14.18 8.80
N LEU A 161 0.65 -13.26 7.95
CA LEU A 161 2.06 -13.02 7.66
C LEU A 161 2.71 -12.02 8.63
N ALA A 162 1.99 -11.56 9.65
CA ALA A 162 2.58 -10.71 10.69
C ALA A 162 3.44 -11.51 11.67
N HIS A 163 4.31 -10.82 12.40
CA HIS A 163 5.08 -11.41 13.49
C HIS A 163 4.17 -11.75 14.68
N SER A 164 4.59 -12.72 15.50
CA SER A 164 3.85 -13.06 16.72
C SER A 164 3.74 -11.84 17.63
N GLY A 165 2.54 -11.60 18.18
CA GLY A 165 2.25 -10.47 19.08
C GLY A 165 1.84 -9.16 18.39
N TRP A 166 2.03 -9.04 17.08
CA TRP A 166 1.66 -7.83 16.35
C TRP A 166 0.14 -7.67 16.20
N SER A 167 -0.33 -6.43 16.25
CA SER A 167 -1.71 -6.10 15.89
C SER A 167 -1.86 -6.05 14.38
N ALA A 168 -2.27 -7.16 13.77
CA ALA A 168 -2.41 -7.30 12.33
C ALA A 168 -3.87 -7.47 11.86
N LYS A 169 -4.37 -6.61 10.96
CA LYS A 169 -5.79 -6.60 10.54
C LYS A 169 -6.00 -6.00 9.15
N TYR A 170 -6.99 -6.53 8.43
CA TYR A 170 -7.68 -5.83 7.33
C TYR A 170 -8.62 -4.75 7.91
N ILE A 171 -8.23 -3.48 7.89
CA ILE A 171 -9.00 -2.38 8.49
C ILE A 171 -8.60 -1.01 7.92
N ASP A 172 -9.53 -0.06 7.92
CA ASP A 172 -9.22 1.35 7.68
C ASP A 172 -8.26 1.88 8.77
N PHE A 173 -7.10 2.38 8.33
CA PHE A 173 -6.04 2.90 9.18
C PHE A 173 -5.80 4.41 9.01
N CYS A 174 -6.65 5.13 8.28
CA CYS A 174 -6.47 6.56 7.99
C CYS A 174 -6.21 7.42 9.23
N TYR A 175 -6.91 7.11 10.32
CA TYR A 175 -6.81 7.82 11.60
C TYR A 175 -5.43 7.66 12.28
N LEU A 176 -4.63 6.68 11.87
CA LEU A 176 -3.25 6.48 12.37
C LEU A 176 -2.22 7.32 11.61
N ILE A 177 -2.57 7.86 10.46
CA ILE A 177 -1.66 8.67 9.63
C ILE A 177 -1.80 10.13 10.09
N PRO A 178 -0.70 10.79 10.49
CA PRO A 178 -0.73 12.19 10.91
C PRO A 178 -1.35 13.07 9.83
N ASP A 179 -2.12 14.09 10.22
CA ASP A 179 -2.79 14.99 9.27
C ASP A 179 -1.79 15.62 8.27
N GLY A 180 -0.59 15.97 8.74
CA GLY A 180 0.48 16.53 7.91
C GLY A 180 1.09 15.57 6.91
N GLU A 181 0.82 14.26 7.02
CA GLU A 181 1.29 13.23 6.08
C GLU A 181 0.20 12.85 5.06
N ARG A 182 -1.04 13.34 5.21
CA ARG A 182 -2.17 12.96 4.35
C ARG A 182 -2.13 13.69 3.01
N TYR A 183 -1.31 13.21 2.09
CA TYR A 183 -1.16 13.79 0.74
C TYR A 183 -2.45 13.79 -0.10
N TRP A 184 -3.46 13.00 0.29
CA TRP A 184 -4.77 12.96 -0.35
C TRP A 184 -5.74 14.05 0.12
N MET A 185 -5.31 14.91 1.06
CA MET A 185 -6.03 16.13 1.42
C MET A 185 -5.63 17.25 0.45
N VAL A 186 -6.48 17.53 -0.54
CA VAL A 186 -6.18 18.51 -1.61
C VAL A 186 -7.24 19.59 -1.62
N ASP A 187 -6.85 20.86 -1.47
CA ASP A 187 -7.75 22.02 -1.44
C ASP A 187 -8.94 21.88 -0.47
N GLY A 188 -8.74 21.19 0.66
CA GLY A 188 -9.80 20.91 1.65
C GLY A 188 -10.72 19.74 1.31
N SER A 189 -10.53 19.08 0.16
CA SER A 189 -11.21 17.85 -0.20
C SER A 189 -10.44 16.64 0.32
N ASP A 190 -11.13 15.77 1.06
CA ASP A 190 -10.61 14.46 1.48
C ASP A 190 -10.93 13.41 0.42
N TYR A 191 -9.90 12.90 -0.26
CA TYR A 191 -10.03 11.84 -1.26
C TYR A 191 -9.91 10.42 -0.67
N TRP A 192 -9.66 10.25 0.64
CA TRP A 192 -9.61 8.92 1.27
C TRP A 192 -10.89 8.11 1.02
N LYS A 193 -12.03 8.80 1.03
CA LYS A 193 -13.37 8.23 0.84
C LYS A 193 -13.53 7.48 -0.49
N PHE A 194 -12.67 7.75 -1.49
CA PHE A 194 -12.71 7.10 -2.80
C PHE A 194 -12.42 5.60 -2.71
N ARG A 195 -11.73 5.13 -1.66
CA ARG A 195 -11.50 3.70 -1.44
C ARG A 195 -12.75 2.87 -1.25
N PHE A 196 -13.79 3.47 -0.71
CA PHE A 196 -15.01 2.75 -0.35
C PHE A 196 -16.03 2.71 -1.49
N MET A 197 -15.62 3.15 -2.69
CA MET A 197 -16.44 3.20 -3.90
C MET A 197 -16.10 2.07 -4.88
N GLN A 198 -15.23 1.12 -4.50
CA GLN A 198 -14.76 0.03 -5.36
C GLN A 198 -15.73 -1.14 -5.42
#